data_AF-A0A6G2IG39-F1
#
_entry.id   AF-A0A6G2IG39-F1
#
_cell.length_a   1.000
_cell.length_b   1.000
_cell.length_c   1.000
_cell.angle_alpha   90.00
_cell.angle_beta   90.00
_cell.angle_gamma   90.00
#
_symmetry.space_group_name_H-M   'P 1'
#
loop_
_entity.id
_entity.type
_entity.pdbx_description
1 polymer ?
#
loop_
_entity_poly.entity_id
_entity_poly.type
_entity_poly.pdbx_seq_one_letter_code
_entity_poly.pdbx_strand_id
1 'polypeptide(L)'
;MTISSSPAATDKKLTAAYVLTVAASALTLLGLYVLDWFPDQVWGGQTFLEYRTEHLADRGDSGLQGWEYLGDTYFQFGYLVQTAAFVLLPFVVARYNRWHWLAALAVLGAAWQVAGMSAAAIVNTTFAPAMGPLAGILAVIGWVLARVAVNE
;
A
#
# COMPACT_ATOMS: atom_id res chain seq x y z
N MET A 1 15.40 -38.87 27.37
CA MET A 1 15.32 -37.42 27.12
C MET A 1 14.95 -37.22 25.67
N THR A 2 13.68 -36.99 25.38
CA THR A 2 13.18 -36.70 24.04
C THR A 2 13.35 -35.20 23.79
N ILE A 3 14.33 -34.84 22.96
CA ILE A 3 14.44 -33.48 22.42
C ILE A 3 13.40 -33.41 21.31
N SER A 4 12.25 -32.82 21.62
CA SER A 4 11.25 -32.44 20.62
C SER A 4 11.86 -31.34 19.75
N SER A 5 12.46 -31.73 18.63
CA SER A 5 12.92 -30.83 17.59
C SER A 5 11.73 -30.38 16.76
N SER A 6 11.11 -29.26 17.12
CA SER A 6 10.29 -28.53 16.15
C SER A 6 10.67 -27.06 16.11
N PRO A 7 11.72 -26.68 15.34
CA PRO A 7 11.95 -25.29 14.93
C PRO A 7 11.31 -24.95 13.57
N ALA A 8 10.81 -25.94 12.81
CA ALA A 8 10.57 -25.78 11.37
C ALA A 8 9.27 -25.04 10.99
N ALA A 9 8.28 -24.96 11.88
CA ALA A 9 6.98 -24.35 11.56
C ALA A 9 7.00 -22.82 11.78
N THR A 10 7.63 -22.37 12.86
CA THR A 10 7.78 -20.96 13.23
C THR A 10 8.62 -20.21 12.18
N ASP A 11 9.73 -20.80 11.73
CA ASP A 11 10.60 -20.22 10.69
C ASP A 11 9.87 -20.04 9.34
N LYS A 12 9.01 -21.00 8.96
CA LYS A 12 8.28 -20.94 7.68
C LYS A 12 7.22 -19.84 7.67
N LYS A 13 6.46 -19.67 8.77
CA LYS A 13 5.43 -18.63 8.86
C LYS A 13 6.04 -17.22 8.86
N LEU A 14 7.16 -17.04 9.55
CA LEU A 14 7.86 -15.76 9.60
C LEU A 14 8.50 -15.41 8.24
N THR A 15 9.06 -16.41 7.55
CA THR A 15 9.53 -16.27 6.16
C THR A 15 8.39 -15.90 5.22
N ALA A 16 7.23 -16.55 5.33
CA ALA A 16 6.06 -16.23 4.51
C ALA A 16 5.55 -14.80 4.78
N ALA A 17 5.50 -14.37 6.04
CA ALA A 17 5.15 -12.99 6.40
C ALA A 17 6.13 -11.98 5.76
N TYR A 18 7.43 -12.25 5.83
CA TYR A 18 8.44 -11.41 5.19
C TYR A 18 8.22 -11.31 3.67
N VAL A 19 8.08 -12.44 2.97
CA VAL A 19 7.83 -12.45 1.52
C VAL A 19 6.57 -11.67 1.14
N LEU A 20 5.48 -11.86 1.88
CA LEU A 20 4.23 -11.13 1.64
C LEU A 20 4.38 -9.62 1.82
N THR A 21 5.11 -9.19 2.86
CA THR A 21 5.35 -7.76 3.09
C THR A 21 6.26 -7.16 2.04
N VAL A 22 7.28 -7.89 1.56
CA VAL A 22 8.12 -7.47 0.43
C VAL A 22 7.31 -7.35 -0.86
N ALA A 23 6.44 -8.32 -1.14
CA ALA A 23 5.55 -8.27 -2.30
C ALA A 23 4.59 -7.08 -2.22
N ALA A 24 4.05 -6.79 -1.02
CA ALA A 24 3.21 -5.62 -0.80
C ALA A 24 3.97 -4.31 -1.05
N SER A 25 5.23 -4.20 -0.60
CA SER A 25 6.09 -3.06 -0.90
C SER A 25 6.29 -2.91 -2.41
N ALA A 26 6.64 -4.00 -3.10
CA ALA A 26 6.88 -3.97 -4.54
C ALA A 26 5.63 -3.55 -5.32
N LEU A 27 4.45 -4.09 -5.00
CA LEU A 27 3.19 -3.71 -5.64
C LEU A 27 2.85 -2.24 -5.41
N THR A 28 3.06 -1.73 -4.20
CA THR A 28 2.85 -0.31 -3.90
C THR A 28 3.78 0.58 -4.73
N LEU A 29 5.06 0.22 -4.82
CA LEU A 29 6.04 1.00 -5.56
C LEU A 29 5.79 0.95 -7.08
N LEU A 30 5.51 -0.24 -7.62
CA LEU A 30 5.18 -0.40 -9.04
C LEU A 30 3.91 0.37 -9.40
N GLY A 31 2.86 0.23 -8.57
CA GLY A 31 1.60 0.93 -8.78
C GLY A 31 1.72 2.45 -8.69
N LEU A 32 2.61 3.00 -7.85
CA LEU A 32 2.77 4.46 -7.68
C LEU A 32 3.81 5.11 -8.60
N TYR A 33 4.84 4.38 -9.03
CA TYR A 33 6.01 5.00 -9.66
C TYR A 33 6.38 4.44 -11.03
N VAL A 34 5.77 3.33 -11.46
CA VAL A 34 6.20 2.63 -12.69
C VAL A 34 5.05 2.43 -13.65
N LEU A 35 3.88 2.05 -13.16
CA LEU A 35 2.75 1.71 -14.00
C LEU A 35 1.86 2.91 -14.28
N ASP A 36 1.31 2.91 -15.48
CA ASP A 36 0.36 3.92 -15.93
C ASP A 36 -0.93 3.79 -15.13
N TRP A 37 -1.26 4.87 -14.43
CA TRP A 37 -2.48 4.96 -13.63
C TRP A 37 -3.70 5.22 -14.49
N PHE A 38 -3.50 5.88 -15.63
CA PHE A 38 -4.58 6.32 -16.48
C PHE A 38 -4.52 5.64 -17.84
N PRO A 39 -5.67 5.35 -18.46
CA PRO A 39 -5.68 4.76 -19.80
C PRO A 39 -5.14 5.76 -20.83
N ASP A 40 -4.40 5.27 -21.82
CA ASP A 40 -3.90 6.05 -22.98
C ASP A 40 -4.99 6.92 -23.63
N GLN A 41 -6.21 6.37 -23.71
CA GLN A 41 -7.33 6.98 -24.40
C GLN A 41 -7.91 8.21 -23.68
N VAL A 42 -7.65 8.36 -22.37
CA VAL A 42 -8.27 9.40 -21.55
C VAL A 42 -7.23 10.43 -21.07
N TRP A 43 -6.03 9.98 -20.70
CA TRP A 43 -4.96 10.85 -20.18
C TRP A 43 -3.57 10.48 -20.72
N GLY A 44 -3.48 9.90 -21.92
CA GLY A 44 -2.20 9.67 -22.59
C GLY A 44 -1.23 8.71 -21.89
N GLY A 45 -1.73 7.84 -21.02
CA GLY A 45 -0.91 6.80 -20.37
C GLY A 45 -0.12 7.31 -19.18
N GLN A 46 -0.60 8.36 -18.51
CA GLN A 46 0.14 8.97 -17.41
C GLN A 46 0.37 8.03 -16.23
N THR A 47 1.59 8.08 -15.72
CA THR A 47 1.94 7.55 -14.40
C THR A 47 1.27 8.39 -13.29
N PHE A 48 1.20 7.84 -12.08
CA PHE A 48 0.64 8.56 -10.93
C PHE A 48 1.37 9.89 -10.66
N LEU A 49 2.70 9.94 -10.80
CA LEU A 49 3.46 11.15 -10.50
C LEU A 49 3.24 12.25 -11.52
N GLU A 50 3.14 11.92 -12.80
CA GLU A 50 2.85 12.89 -13.88
C GLU A 50 1.46 13.49 -13.68
N TYR A 51 0.45 12.64 -13.50
CA TYR A 51 -0.90 13.09 -13.19
C TYR A 51 -0.93 13.96 -11.94
N ARG A 52 -0.26 13.55 -10.86
CA ARG A 52 -0.19 14.32 -9.61
C ARG A 52 0.35 15.73 -9.85
N THR A 53 1.40 15.88 -10.65
CA THR A 53 2.00 17.19 -10.92
C THR A 53 1.05 18.11 -11.69
N GLU A 54 0.37 17.59 -12.70
CA GLU A 54 -0.62 18.34 -13.49
C GLU A 54 -1.86 18.68 -12.64
N HIS A 55 -2.40 17.67 -11.96
CA HIS A 55 -3.57 17.79 -11.10
C HIS A 55 -3.42 18.82 -9.99
N LEU A 56 -2.25 18.90 -9.35
CA LEU A 56 -1.97 19.90 -8.31
C LEU A 56 -1.65 21.29 -8.87
N ALA A 57 -1.17 21.39 -10.10
CA ALA A 57 -0.91 22.67 -10.76
C ALA A 57 -2.22 23.36 -11.21
N ASP A 58 -3.19 22.57 -11.70
CA ASP A 58 -4.46 23.09 -12.21
C ASP A 58 -5.48 23.44 -11.10
N ARG A 59 -5.27 22.97 -9.86
CA ARG A 59 -6.29 23.01 -8.78
C ARG A 59 -6.42 24.32 -7.99
N GLY A 60 -5.81 25.41 -8.47
CA GLY A 60 -5.77 26.73 -7.80
C GLY A 60 -7.07 27.08 -7.04
N ASP A 61 -6.95 27.29 -5.73
CA ASP A 61 -8.00 27.64 -4.74
C ASP A 61 -9.40 27.02 -5.01
N SER A 62 -9.43 25.78 -5.47
CA SER A 62 -10.69 25.06 -5.68
C SER A 62 -11.32 24.73 -4.33
N GLY A 63 -12.58 25.14 -4.15
CA GLY A 63 -13.36 24.94 -2.92
C GLY A 63 -13.81 23.49 -2.72
N LEU A 64 -12.85 22.57 -2.58
CA LEU A 64 -13.08 21.14 -2.41
C LEU A 64 -13.86 20.85 -1.11
N GLN A 65 -14.82 19.94 -1.18
CA GLN A 65 -15.60 19.51 -0.02
C GLN A 65 -15.73 17.99 0.06
N GLY A 66 -15.81 17.46 1.29
CA GLY A 66 -16.09 16.04 1.53
C GLY A 66 -15.05 15.10 0.93
N TRP A 67 -15.50 14.16 0.09
CA TRP A 67 -14.67 13.09 -0.47
C TRP A 67 -13.61 13.58 -1.46
N GLU A 68 -13.85 14.70 -2.13
CA GLU A 68 -12.91 15.28 -3.08
C GLU A 68 -11.66 15.81 -2.37
N TYR A 69 -11.83 16.36 -1.16
CA TYR A 69 -10.73 16.82 -0.31
C TYR A 69 -9.88 15.64 0.19
N LEU A 70 -10.51 14.53 0.57
CA LEU A 70 -9.79 13.31 0.95
C LEU A 70 -9.01 12.73 -0.23
N GLY A 71 -9.58 12.73 -1.44
CA GLY A 71 -8.85 12.34 -2.64
C GLY A 71 -7.68 13.28 -2.94
N ASP A 72 -7.88 14.59 -2.82
CA ASP A 72 -6.82 15.58 -3.11
C ASP A 72 -5.64 15.47 -2.14
N THR A 73 -5.92 15.36 -0.85
CA THR A 73 -4.89 15.18 0.19
C THR A 73 -4.08 13.90 0.00
N TYR A 74 -4.66 12.87 -0.64
CA TYR A 74 -3.90 11.69 -1.05
C TYR A 74 -2.79 12.05 -2.06
N PHE A 75 -3.14 12.78 -3.11
CA PHE A 75 -2.19 13.24 -4.13
C PHE A 75 -1.18 14.23 -3.55
N GLN A 76 -1.56 15.06 -2.58
CA GLN A 76 -0.63 15.99 -1.94
C GLN A 76 0.45 15.26 -1.11
N PHE A 77 0.03 14.43 -0.14
CA PHE A 77 0.94 13.79 0.81
C PHE A 77 0.57 12.35 1.21
N GLY A 78 -0.68 11.92 1.03
CA GLY A 78 -1.11 10.57 1.43
C GLY A 78 -0.31 9.44 0.77
N TYR A 79 0.06 9.59 -0.51
CA TYR A 79 0.92 8.62 -1.21
C TYR A 79 2.32 8.46 -0.58
N LEU A 80 2.86 9.52 0.02
CA LEU A 80 4.15 9.48 0.74
C LEU A 80 4.02 8.68 2.03
N VAL A 81 2.93 8.90 2.78
CA VAL A 81 2.62 8.14 4.00
C VAL A 81 2.47 6.66 3.67
N GLN A 82 1.72 6.35 2.60
CA GLN A 82 1.56 4.98 2.12
C GLN A 82 2.90 4.37 1.70
N THR A 83 3.69 5.08 0.90
CA THR A 83 5.01 4.62 0.46
C THR A 83 5.90 4.29 1.66
N ALA A 84 6.00 5.19 2.63
CA ALA A 84 6.78 4.98 3.83
C ALA A 84 6.28 3.77 4.64
N ALA A 85 4.97 3.63 4.82
CA ALA A 85 4.38 2.50 5.55
C ALA A 85 4.73 1.16 4.89
N PHE A 86 4.61 1.07 3.57
CA PHE A 86 4.90 -0.16 2.83
C PHE A 86 6.38 -0.45 2.70
N VAL A 87 7.25 0.55 2.52
CA VAL A 87 8.71 0.35 2.46
C VAL A 87 9.28 -0.11 3.80
N LEU A 88 8.75 0.41 4.91
CA LEU A 88 9.21 0.04 6.25
C LEU A 88 8.65 -1.31 6.74
N LEU A 89 7.53 -1.75 6.15
CA LEU A 89 6.83 -2.97 6.58
C LEU A 89 7.75 -4.20 6.68
N PRO A 90 8.58 -4.56 5.67
CA PRO A 90 9.42 -5.75 5.73
C PRO A 90 10.53 -5.70 6.78
N PHE A 91 11.05 -4.52 7.08
CA PHE A 91 12.14 -4.34 8.05
C PHE A 91 11.63 -4.40 9.48
N VAL A 92 10.43 -3.88 9.68
CA VAL A 92 9.77 -3.99 10.96
C VAL A 92 9.40 -5.45 11.15
N VAL A 93 8.95 -6.14 10.08
CA VAL A 93 8.63 -7.59 10.01
C VAL A 93 9.71 -8.58 10.52
N ALA A 94 10.89 -8.10 10.91
CA ALA A 94 11.93 -8.96 11.49
C ALA A 94 12.22 -8.70 12.98
N ARG A 95 11.74 -7.60 13.61
CA ARG A 95 12.41 -7.10 14.83
C ARG A 95 11.61 -6.56 16.03
N TYR A 96 10.34 -6.16 15.92
CA TYR A 96 9.69 -5.39 17.02
C TYR A 96 8.19 -5.67 17.27
N ASN A 97 7.67 -5.42 18.46
CA ASN A 97 6.22 -5.54 18.74
C ASN A 97 5.39 -4.32 18.25
N ARG A 98 5.92 -3.51 17.32
CA ARG A 98 5.32 -2.24 16.83
C ARG A 98 4.60 -2.38 15.47
N TRP A 99 4.43 -3.60 14.96
CA TRP A 99 4.01 -3.82 13.57
C TRP A 99 2.55 -3.55 13.30
N HIS A 100 1.69 -3.66 14.31
CA HIS A 100 0.25 -3.43 14.13
C HIS A 100 -0.04 -2.00 13.68
N TRP A 101 0.74 -1.02 14.14
CA TRP A 101 0.58 0.36 13.71
C TRP A 101 1.00 0.58 12.25
N LEU A 102 2.07 -0.09 11.78
CA LEU A 102 2.49 0.02 10.38
C LEU A 102 1.58 -0.75 9.43
N ALA A 103 1.11 -1.93 9.83
CA ALA A 103 0.10 -2.66 9.07
C ALA A 103 -1.21 -1.85 8.99
N ALA A 104 -1.63 -1.22 10.10
CA ALA A 104 -2.79 -0.32 10.10
C ALA A 104 -2.56 0.90 9.20
N LEU A 105 -1.39 1.53 9.24
CA LEU A 105 -1.04 2.65 8.35
C LEU A 105 -1.00 2.22 6.87
N ALA A 106 -0.49 1.03 6.57
CA ALA A 106 -0.47 0.47 5.21
C ALA A 106 -1.90 0.25 4.69
N VAL A 107 -2.79 -0.31 5.52
CA VAL A 107 -4.21 -0.49 5.19
C VAL A 107 -4.93 0.84 5.02
N LEU A 108 -4.69 1.80 5.92
CA LEU A 108 -5.25 3.15 5.82
C LEU A 108 -4.76 3.87 4.57
N GLY A 109 -3.47 3.74 4.23
CA GLY A 109 -2.89 4.28 3.00
C GLY A 109 -3.54 3.67 1.76
N ALA A 110 -3.74 2.35 1.75
CA ALA A 110 -4.43 1.65 0.67
C ALA A 110 -5.90 2.10 0.53
N ALA A 111 -6.62 2.31 1.65
CA ALA A 111 -7.97 2.86 1.63
C ALA A 111 -7.99 4.32 1.14
N TRP A 112 -6.97 5.11 1.50
CA TRP A 112 -6.81 6.48 1.04
C TRP A 112 -6.55 6.54 -0.47
N GLN A 113 -5.81 5.58 -1.01
CA GLN A 113 -5.65 5.41 -2.45
C GLN A 113 -6.98 5.16 -3.16
N VAL A 114 -7.91 4.39 -2.56
CA VAL A 114 -9.27 4.21 -3.11
C VAL A 114 -10.05 5.53 -3.16
N ALA A 115 -9.89 6.39 -2.16
CA ALA A 115 -10.45 7.74 -2.18
C ALA A 115 -9.83 8.57 -3.32
N GLY A 116 -8.50 8.49 -3.51
CA GLY A 116 -7.81 9.11 -4.65
C GLY A 116 -8.32 8.62 -6.00
N MET A 117 -8.51 7.30 -6.16
CA MET A 117 -9.07 6.69 -7.38
C MET A 117 -10.49 7.18 -7.67
N SER A 118 -11.33 7.26 -6.64
CA SER A 118 -12.71 7.76 -6.76
C SER A 118 -12.72 9.22 -7.19
N ALA A 119 -11.85 10.05 -6.59
CA ALA A 119 -11.71 11.45 -6.96
C ALA A 119 -11.19 11.66 -8.39
N ALA A 120 -10.33 10.75 -8.87
CA ALA A 120 -9.84 10.74 -10.24
C ALA A 120 -10.80 10.05 -11.24
N ALA A 121 -11.94 9.52 -10.78
CA ALA A 121 -12.94 8.81 -11.58
C ALA A 121 -12.40 7.62 -12.42
N ILE A 122 -11.32 6.97 -11.98
CA ILE A 122 -10.66 5.85 -12.71
C ILE A 122 -11.04 4.46 -12.20
N VAL A 123 -12.07 4.35 -11.36
CA VAL A 123 -12.53 3.07 -10.81
C VAL A 123 -12.91 2.12 -11.96
N ASN A 124 -12.26 0.96 -12.04
CA ASN A 124 -12.43 -0.09 -13.07
C ASN A 124 -11.87 0.21 -14.48
N THR A 125 -11.03 1.23 -14.65
CA THR A 125 -10.47 1.58 -15.98
C THR A 125 -9.04 1.06 -16.20
N THR A 126 -8.23 1.02 -15.14
CA THR A 126 -6.83 0.54 -15.16
C THR A 126 -6.54 -0.33 -13.95
N PHE A 127 -5.55 -1.23 -14.06
CA PHE A 127 -5.17 -2.14 -12.97
C PHE A 127 -4.15 -1.53 -12.00
N ALA A 128 -3.32 -0.58 -12.43
CA ALA A 128 -2.24 -0.02 -11.61
C ALA A 128 -2.72 0.57 -10.27
N PRO A 129 -3.83 1.33 -10.21
CA PRO A 129 -4.33 1.86 -8.94
C PRO A 129 -4.86 0.76 -7.99
N ALA A 130 -5.28 -0.40 -8.51
CA ALA A 130 -5.73 -1.53 -7.69
C ALA A 130 -4.56 -2.26 -6.98
N MET A 131 -3.31 -2.01 -7.38
CA MET A 131 -2.13 -2.59 -6.72
C MET A 131 -1.98 -2.16 -5.26
N GLY A 132 -2.38 -0.94 -4.91
CA GLY A 132 -2.34 -0.46 -3.52
C GLY A 132 -3.28 -1.21 -2.58
N PRO A 133 -4.57 -1.33 -2.91
CA PRO A 133 -5.51 -2.20 -2.18
C PRO A 133 -5.03 -3.65 -2.06
N LEU A 134 -4.49 -4.24 -3.14
CA LEU A 134 -3.92 -5.58 -3.11
C LEU A 134 -2.72 -5.66 -2.16
N ALA A 135 -1.83 -4.67 -2.18
CA ALA A 135 -0.72 -4.57 -1.23
C ALA A 135 -1.23 -4.48 0.21
N GLY A 136 -2.30 -3.73 0.47
CA GLY A 136 -2.95 -3.66 1.78
C GLY A 136 -3.44 -5.02 2.28
N ILE A 137 -4.06 -5.83 1.41
CA ILE A 137 -4.49 -7.20 1.75
C ILE A 137 -3.28 -8.08 2.09
N LEU A 138 -2.21 -8.04 1.27
CA LEU A 138 -0.99 -8.80 1.53
C LEU A 138 -0.33 -8.40 2.86
N ALA A 139 -0.32 -7.10 3.19
CA ALA A 139 0.18 -6.61 4.46
C ALA A 139 -0.62 -7.17 5.66
N VAL A 140 -1.95 -7.25 5.55
CA VAL A 140 -2.80 -7.85 6.58
C VAL A 140 -2.52 -9.34 6.73
N ILE A 141 -2.43 -10.09 5.63
CA ILE A 141 -2.14 -11.53 5.68
C ILE A 141 -0.76 -11.77 6.29
N GLY A 142 0.26 -11.02 5.86
CA GLY A 142 1.60 -11.08 6.43
C GLY A 142 1.61 -10.78 7.93
N TRP A 143 0.83 -9.79 8.37
CA TRP A 143 0.67 -9.48 9.80
C TRP A 143 0.03 -10.63 10.59
N VAL A 144 -1.06 -11.22 10.08
CA VAL A 144 -1.72 -12.36 10.74
C VAL A 144 -0.75 -13.53 10.88
N LEU A 145 -0.02 -13.87 9.82
CA LEU A 145 0.94 -14.97 9.85
C LEU A 145 2.07 -14.74 10.85
N ALA A 146 2.60 -13.52 10.91
CA ALA A 146 3.62 -13.15 11.89
C ALA A 146 3.09 -13.23 13.33
N ARG A 147 1.86 -12.78 13.58
CA ARG A 147 1.23 -12.86 14.92
C ARG A 147 1.03 -14.29 15.38
N VAL A 148 0.58 -15.16 14.47
CA VAL A 148 0.43 -16.59 14.78
C VAL A 148 1.79 -17.23 15.07
N ALA A 149 2.84 -16.90 14.31
CA ALA A 149 4.17 -17.45 14.52
C ALA A 149 4.80 -17.05 15.87
N VAL A 150 4.54 -15.84 16.36
CA VAL A 150 5.11 -15.33 17.62
C VAL A 150 4.36 -15.83 18.86
N ASN A 151 3.09 -16.21 18.72
CA ASN A 151 2.27 -16.69 19.84
C ASN A 151 2.30 -18.23 20.00
N GLU A 152 3.02 -18.95 19.15
CA GLU A 152 3.29 -20.40 19.24
C GLU A 152 4.58 -20.69 20.00
#